data_AF-A0A7X6WLK0-F1
#
_entry.id   AF-A0A7X6WLK0-F1
#
_cell.length_a   1.000
_cell.length_b   1.000
_cell.length_c   1.000
_cell.angle_alpha   90.00
_cell.angle_beta   90.00
_cell.angle_gamma   90.00
#
_symmetry.space_group_name_H-M   'P 1'
#
loop_
_entity.id
_entity.type
_entity.pdbx_description
1 polymer ?
#
loop_
_entity_poly.entity_id
_entity_poly.type
_entity_poly.pdbx_seq_one_letter_code
_entity_poly.pdbx_strand_id
1 'polypeptide(L)'
;MAQPFQELYREFEEKGMRKGMEQGIRKGMEQGMRKGMEKGRTEGKQESICKLLAKKFGPESTELQERVRKITDETALDRFIEELIVANNINDVAKVIEALN
;
A
#
# COMPACT_ATOMS: atom_id res chain seq x y z
N MET A 1 -40.47 -27.97 -32.56
CA MET A 1 -39.20 -28.63 -32.17
C MET A 1 -38.08 -27.66 -31.78
N ALA A 2 -38.10 -26.37 -32.15
CA ALA A 2 -36.99 -25.42 -31.90
C ALA A 2 -36.99 -24.70 -30.52
N GLN A 3 -38.08 -24.76 -29.76
CA GLN A 3 -38.28 -23.99 -28.53
C GLN A 3 -37.33 -24.38 -27.37
N PRO A 4 -37.05 -25.68 -27.09
CA PRO A 4 -36.20 -26.06 -25.94
C PRO A 4 -34.73 -25.64 -26.11
N PHE A 5 -34.26 -25.55 -27.35
CA PHE A 5 -32.88 -25.18 -27.65
C PHE A 5 -32.64 -23.67 -27.44
N GLN A 6 -33.63 -22.84 -27.77
CA GLN A 6 -33.54 -21.38 -27.57
C GLN A 6 -33.55 -20.99 -26.08
N GLU A 7 -34.39 -21.66 -25.28
CA GLU A 7 -34.42 -21.47 -23.83
C GLU A 7 -33.10 -21.89 -23.18
N LEU A 8 -32.53 -23.02 -23.62
CA LEU A 8 -31.23 -23.48 -23.14
C LEU A 8 -30.12 -22.49 -23.46
N TYR A 9 -30.05 -21.95 -24.70
CA TYR A 9 -29.07 -20.93 -25.06
C TYR A 9 -29.18 -19.68 -24.19
N ARG A 10 -30.41 -19.18 -23.98
CA ARG A 10 -30.66 -18.02 -23.13
C ARG A 10 -30.22 -18.27 -21.69
N GLU A 11 -30.51 -19.46 -21.14
CA GLU A 11 -30.08 -19.83 -19.79
C GLU A 11 -28.55 -19.89 -19.68
N PHE A 12 -27.87 -20.41 -20.71
CA PHE A 12 -26.40 -20.42 -20.78
C PHE A 12 -25.81 -19.01 -20.85
N GLU A 13 -26.38 -18.12 -21.67
CA GLU A 13 -25.95 -16.72 -21.76
C GLU A 13 -26.16 -15.99 -20.43
N GLU A 14 -27.34 -16.12 -19.81
CA GLU A 14 -27.64 -15.51 -18.51
C GLU A 14 -26.71 -16.03 -17.41
N LYS A 15 -26.45 -17.35 -17.38
CA LYS A 15 -25.46 -17.95 -16.46
C LYS A 15 -24.05 -17.47 -16.76
N GLY A 16 -23.67 -17.34 -18.03
CA GLY A 16 -22.37 -16.84 -18.46
C GLY A 16 -22.14 -15.40 -18.02
N MET A 17 -23.11 -14.52 -18.26
CA MET A 17 -23.08 -13.11 -17.84
C MET A 17 -23.00 -12.99 -16.32
N ARG A 18 -23.83 -13.75 -15.59
CA ARG A 18 -23.81 -13.73 -14.12
C ARG A 18 -22.45 -14.17 -13.56
N LYS A 19 -21.92 -15.29 -14.06
CA LYS A 19 -20.58 -15.77 -13.67
C LYS A 19 -19.49 -14.77 -14.01
N GLY A 20 -19.56 -14.15 -15.19
CA GLY A 20 -18.61 -13.12 -15.62
C GLY A 20 -18.61 -11.91 -14.69
N MET A 21 -19.80 -11.42 -14.35
CA MET A 21 -19.98 -10.29 -13.43
C MET A 21 -19.50 -10.63 -12.02
N GLU A 22 -19.89 -11.78 -11.46
CA GLU A 22 -19.44 -12.24 -10.14
C GLU A 22 -17.91 -12.38 -10.07
N GLN A 23 -17.30 -12.98 -11.10
CA GLN A 23 -15.84 -13.10 -11.17
C GLN A 23 -15.16 -11.74 -11.31
N GLY A 24 -15.71 -10.82 -12.11
CA GLY A 24 -15.20 -9.47 -12.28
C GLY A 24 -15.21 -8.69 -10.97
N ILE A 25 -16.34 -8.70 -10.25
CA ILE A 25 -16.49 -8.05 -8.95
C ILE A 25 -15.51 -8.63 -7.93
N ARG A 26 -15.43 -9.96 -7.83
CA ARG A 26 -14.52 -10.63 -6.89
C ARG A 26 -13.06 -10.25 -7.16
N LYS A 27 -12.61 -10.36 -8.41
CA LYS A 27 -11.22 -10.01 -8.79
C LYS A 27 -10.92 -8.53 -8.53
N GLY A 28 -11.87 -7.64 -8.86
CA GLY A 28 -11.73 -6.21 -8.63
C GLY A 28 -11.62 -5.87 -7.14
N MET A 29 -12.47 -6.48 -6.32
CA MET A 29 -12.46 -6.29 -4.86
C MET A 29 -11.18 -6.84 -4.23
N GLU A 30 -10.75 -8.05 -4.58
CA GLU A 30 -9.50 -8.64 -4.09
C GLU A 30 -8.28 -7.78 -4.45
N GLN A 31 -8.18 -7.35 -5.71
CA GLN A 31 -7.07 -6.51 -6.16
C GLN A 31 -7.10 -5.12 -5.50
N GLY A 32 -8.27 -4.52 -5.37
CA GLY A 32 -8.46 -3.22 -4.71
C GLY A 32 -8.09 -3.27 -3.24
N MET A 33 -8.55 -4.30 -2.51
CA MET A 33 -8.25 -4.49 -1.11
C MET A 33 -6.74 -4.71 -0.88
N ARG A 34 -6.09 -5.57 -1.67
CA ARG A 34 -4.65 -5.80 -1.55
C ARG A 34 -3.84 -4.52 -1.77
N LYS A 35 -4.11 -3.80 -2.86
CA LYS A 35 -3.43 -2.52 -3.16
C LYS A 35 -3.68 -1.48 -2.07
N GLY A 36 -4.90 -1.40 -1.56
CA GLY A 36 -5.27 -0.48 -0.48
C GLY A 36 -4.54 -0.80 0.83
N MET A 37 -4.43 -2.08 1.19
CA MET A 37 -3.72 -2.52 2.39
C MET A 37 -2.21 -2.27 2.30
N GLU A 38 -1.59 -2.59 1.15
CA GLU A 38 -0.16 -2.33 0.92
C GLU A 38 0.14 -0.82 1.01
N LYS A 39 -0.62 0.00 0.27
CA LYS A 39 -0.47 1.45 0.28
C LYS A 39 -0.68 2.04 1.68
N GLY A 40 -1.76 1.65 2.35
CA GLY A 40 -2.08 2.16 3.69
C GLY A 40 -1.02 1.78 4.73
N ARG A 41 -0.39 0.61 4.59
CA ARG A 41 0.71 0.21 5.46
C ARG A 41 1.95 1.07 5.26
N THR A 42 2.35 1.31 4.01
CA THR A 42 3.48 2.20 3.69
C THR A 42 3.23 3.62 4.18
N GLU A 43 2.06 4.20 3.88
CA GLU A 43 1.69 5.56 4.33
C GLU A 43 1.68 5.65 5.87
N GLY A 44 1.15 4.63 6.56
CA GLY A 44 1.13 4.59 8.03
C GLY A 44 2.53 4.53 8.65
N LYS A 45 3.48 3.81 8.02
CA LYS A 45 4.88 3.79 8.46
C LYS A 45 5.55 5.14 8.23
N GLN A 46 5.38 5.74 7.05
CA GLN A 46 5.90 7.07 6.76
C GLN A 46 5.39 8.12 7.76
N GLU A 47 4.09 8.11 8.07
CA GLU A 47 3.49 9.03 9.03
C GLU A 47 4.04 8.83 10.45
N SER A 48 4.16 7.57 10.89
CA SER A 48 4.75 7.22 12.18
C SER A 48 6.18 7.74 12.31
N ILE A 49 6.98 7.52 11.28
CA ILE A 49 8.35 8.03 11.19
C ILE A 49 8.36 9.56 11.27
N CYS A 50 7.52 10.25 10.50
CA CYS A 50 7.48 11.72 10.50
C CYS A 50 7.13 12.28 11.88
N LYS A 51 6.16 11.66 12.57
CA LYS A 51 5.79 12.02 13.94
C LYS A 51 6.94 11.83 14.92
N LEU A 52 7.67 10.72 14.81
CA LEU A 52 8.83 10.44 15.65
C LEU A 52 9.97 11.43 15.39
N LEU A 53 10.27 11.72 14.13
CA LEU A 53 11.25 12.71 13.71
C LEU A 53 10.93 14.09 14.28
N ALA A 54 9.68 14.56 14.10
CA ALA A 54 9.23 15.83 14.65
C ALA A 54 9.34 15.86 16.19
N LYS A 55 9.04 14.73 16.86
CA LYS A 55 9.12 14.63 18.32
C LYS A 55 10.56 14.63 18.85
N LYS A 56 11.50 13.98 18.18
CA LYS A 56 12.91 13.87 18.63
C LYS A 56 13.77 15.07 18.22
N PHE A 57 13.56 15.60 17.02
CA PHE A 57 14.45 16.59 16.41
C PHE A 57 13.75 17.89 16.02
N GLY A 58 12.42 17.98 16.20
CA GLY A 58 11.68 19.20 15.94
C GLY A 58 11.77 19.66 14.47
N PRO A 59 11.79 20.98 14.22
CA PRO A 59 11.80 21.57 12.88
C PRO A 59 12.98 21.15 12.00
N GLU A 60 14.13 20.80 12.60
CA GLU A 60 15.33 20.37 11.88
C GLU A 60 15.08 19.08 11.07
N SER A 61 14.08 18.28 11.43
CA SER A 61 13.71 17.06 10.71
C SER A 61 12.89 17.25 9.44
N THR A 62 12.50 18.47 9.09
CA THR A 62 11.53 18.72 8.00
C THR A 62 11.97 18.14 6.66
N GLU A 63 13.23 18.38 6.27
CA GLU A 63 13.78 17.83 5.02
C GLU A 63 13.79 16.29 5.02
N LEU A 64 14.13 15.70 6.17
CA LEU A 64 14.17 14.25 6.32
C LEU A 64 12.76 13.64 6.23
N GLN A 65 11.75 14.31 6.79
CA GLN A 65 10.35 13.90 6.65
C GLN A 65 9.90 13.91 5.18
N GLU A 66 10.31 14.91 4.39
CA GLU A 66 10.01 14.95 2.95
C GLU A 66 10.67 13.79 2.19
N ARG A 67 11.88 13.39 2.58
CA ARG A 67 12.55 12.21 2.03
C ARG A 67 11.79 10.92 2.40
N VAL A 68 11.40 10.75 3.66
CA VAL A 68 10.63 9.58 4.13
C VAL A 68 9.34 9.39 3.33
N ARG A 69 8.60 10.47 3.05
CA ARG A 69 7.34 10.41 2.28
C ARG A 69 7.51 9.89 0.85
N LYS A 70 8.72 9.91 0.30
CA LYS A 70 9.04 9.40 -1.04
C LYS A 70 9.44 7.91 -1.03
N ILE A 71 9.75 7.34 0.13
CA ILE A 71 10.16 5.94 0.27
C ILE A 71 8.93 5.04 0.17
N THR A 72 8.91 4.15 -0.82
CA THR A 72 7.81 3.19 -1.01
C THR A 72 8.14 1.78 -0.52
N ASP A 73 9.44 1.50 -0.30
CA ASP A 73 9.91 0.22 0.24
C ASP A 73 9.58 0.11 1.73
N GLU A 74 8.70 -0.83 2.03
CA GLU A 74 8.25 -1.13 3.39
C GLU A 74 9.40 -1.57 4.32
N THR A 75 10.37 -2.32 3.80
CA THR A 75 11.52 -2.83 4.57
C THR A 75 12.49 -1.71 4.90
N ALA A 76 12.68 -0.77 3.97
CA ALA A 76 13.47 0.44 4.22
C ALA A 76 12.83 1.28 5.34
N LEU A 77 11.50 1.44 5.33
CA LEU A 77 10.77 2.14 6.39
C LEU A 77 10.88 1.43 7.74
N ASP A 78 10.81 0.10 7.80
CA ASP A 78 10.99 -0.65 9.06
C ASP A 78 12.37 -0.45 9.67
N ARG A 79 13.43 -0.60 8.86
CA ARG A 79 14.81 -0.33 9.31
C ARG A 79 14.95 1.10 9.81
N PHE A 80 14.33 2.05 9.11
CA PHE A 80 14.36 3.44 9.53
C PHE A 80 13.69 3.67 10.89
N ILE A 81 12.59 2.97 11.20
CA ILE A 81 11.95 3.04 12.52
C ILE A 81 12.90 2.50 13.59
N GLU A 82 13.54 1.36 13.36
CA GLU A 82 14.49 0.74 14.30
C GLU A 82 15.67 1.68 14.60
N GLU A 83 16.28 2.26 13.57
CA GLU A 83 17.39 3.20 13.70
C GLU A 83 16.95 4.50 14.40
N LEU A 84 15.78 5.03 14.04
CA LEU A 84 15.26 6.27 14.61
C LEU A 84 15.00 6.14 16.11
N ILE A 85 14.64 4.96 16.61
CA ILE A 85 14.45 4.71 18.04
C ILE A 85 15.77 4.91 18.79
N VAL A 86 16.88 4.36 18.26
CA VAL A 86 18.20 4.36 18.91
C VAL A 86 18.98 5.66 18.70
N ALA A 87 18.80 6.32 17.56
CA ALA A 87 19.60 7.48 17.19
C ALA A 87 19.39 8.68 18.12
N ASN A 88 20.49 9.33 18.52
CA ASN A 88 20.48 10.53 19.36
C ASN A 88 20.67 11.83 18.57
N ASN A 89 20.97 11.74 17.28
CA ASN A 89 21.15 12.90 16.40
C ASN A 89 20.51 12.67 15.03
N ILE A 90 20.13 13.77 14.39
CA ILE A 90 19.46 13.75 13.09
C ILE A 90 20.37 13.29 11.95
N ASN A 91 21.68 13.56 12.04
CA ASN A 91 22.64 13.25 10.99
C ASN A 91 22.85 11.74 10.81
N ASP A 92 22.86 10.98 11.90
CA ASP A 92 22.99 9.52 11.87
C ASP A 92 21.75 8.89 11.24
N VAL A 93 20.57 9.44 11.55
CA VAL A 93 19.32 9.03 10.91
C VAL A 93 19.33 9.39 9.41
N ALA A 94 19.84 10.57 9.03
CA ALA A 94 19.90 10.98 7.63
C ALA A 94 20.76 10.06 6.76
N LYS A 95 21.89 9.57 7.28
CA LYS A 95 22.76 8.60 6.60
C LYS A 95 22.03 7.30 6.25
N VAL A 96 21.10 6.86 7.10
CA VAL A 96 20.32 5.63 6.86
C VAL A 96 19.47 5.79 5.59
N ILE A 97 18.84 6.94 5.38
CA ILE A 97 18.06 7.17 4.13
C ILE A 97 18.98 7.31 2.92
N GLU A 98 20.19 7.84 3.07
CA GLU A 98 21.16 7.90 1.97
C GLU A 98 21.64 6.51 1.56
N ALA A 99 21.78 5.58 2.50
CA ALA A 99 22.19 4.21 2.24
C ALA A 99 21.07 3.33 1.65
N LEU A 100 19.82 3.79 1.69
CA LEU A 100 18.64 3.07 1.21
C LEU A 100 18.14 3.55 -0.18
N ASN A 101 18.76 4.59 -0.74
CA ASN A 101 18.59 5.04 -2.13
C ASN A 101 19.67 4.45 -3.04
#